data_AF-A0A7Y6ASF5-F1
#
_entry.id   AF-A0A7Y6ASF5-F1
#
_cell.length_a   1.000
_cell.length_b   1.000
_cell.length_c   1.000
_cell.angle_alpha   90.00
_cell.angle_beta   90.00
_cell.angle_gamma   90.00
#
_symmetry.space_group_name_H-M   'P 1'
#
loop_
_entity.id
_entity.type
_entity.pdbx_description
1 polymer ?
#
loop_
_entity_poly.entity_id
_entity_poly.type
_entity_poly.pdbx_seq_one_letter_code
_entity_poly.pdbx_strand_id
1 'polypeptide(L)'
;MLEPVDFPNAIAFAFEAVGGIGAAAKVCDRSYQALNKWRQAACLPRTDYTGETKYAVLLAAAAKQKGNAFEPAWLLNASAPQKAAA
;
A
#
# COMPACT_ATOMS: atom_id res chain seq x y z
N MET A 1 1.79 -17.94 -1.89
CA MET A 1 1.01 -16.79 -1.36
C MET A 1 2.03 -15.79 -0.88
N LEU A 2 1.91 -14.50 -1.19
CA LEU A 2 2.88 -13.52 -0.71
C LEU A 2 2.68 -13.29 0.79
N GLU A 3 3.76 -13.18 1.55
CA GLU A 3 3.71 -12.88 2.98
C GLU A 3 4.32 -11.51 3.27
N PRO A 4 3.73 -10.67 4.14
CA PRO A 4 4.26 -9.33 4.42
C PRO A 4 5.70 -9.30 4.95
N VAL A 5 6.16 -10.38 5.60
CA VAL A 5 7.51 -10.50 6.18
C VAL A 5 8.61 -10.59 5.11
N ASP A 6 8.26 -10.97 3.88
CA ASP A 6 9.21 -11.10 2.77
C ASP A 6 9.58 -9.73 2.15
N PHE A 7 8.94 -8.65 2.59
CA PHE A 7 9.06 -7.33 1.99
C PHE A 7 9.65 -6.31 2.96
N PRO A 8 10.38 -5.30 2.46
CA PRO A 8 11.02 -4.30 3.32
C PRO A 8 10.01 -3.41 4.07
N ASN A 9 8.77 -3.32 3.59
CA ASN A 9 7.67 -2.63 4.27
C ASN A 9 6.32 -3.06 3.72
N ALA A 10 5.24 -2.70 4.44
CA ALA A 10 3.87 -3.04 4.07
C ALA A 10 3.42 -2.47 2.71
N ILE A 11 3.95 -1.31 2.30
CA ILE A 11 3.64 -0.72 0.99
C ILE A 11 4.22 -1.57 -0.15
N ALA A 12 5.48 -2.01 0.00
CA ALA A 12 6.12 -2.89 -0.97
C ALA A 12 5.35 -4.20 -1.12
N PHE A 13 4.97 -4.83 -0.01
CA PHE A 13 4.09 -6.00 -0.02
C PHE A 13 2.77 -5.70 -0.75
N ALA A 14 2.08 -4.62 -0.40
CA ALA A 14 0.78 -4.29 -0.98
C ALA A 14 0.86 -4.07 -2.50
N PHE A 15 1.94 -3.47 -3.00
CA PHE A 15 2.14 -3.31 -4.44
C PHE A 15 2.35 -4.64 -5.13
N GLU A 16 3.20 -5.52 -4.60
CA GLU A 16 3.43 -6.84 -5.18
C GLU A 16 2.18 -7.73 -5.11
N ALA A 17 1.41 -7.65 -4.03
CA ALA A 17 0.14 -8.34 -3.87
C ALA A 17 -0.89 -7.98 -4.95
N VAL A 18 -0.86 -6.75 -5.45
CA VAL A 18 -1.70 -6.25 -6.56
C VAL A 18 -1.16 -6.63 -7.95
N GLY A 19 0.07 -7.13 -8.04
CA GLY A 19 0.77 -7.44 -9.30
C GLY A 19 1.84 -6.42 -9.68
N GLY A 20 2.44 -5.78 -8.68
CA GLY A 20 3.54 -4.83 -8.81
C GLY A 20 3.08 -3.37 -8.84
N ILE A 21 4.06 -2.47 -8.73
CA ILE A 21 3.85 -1.02 -8.66
C ILE A 21 3.07 -0.43 -9.86
N GLY A 22 3.22 -0.99 -11.06
CA GLY A 22 2.49 -0.53 -12.24
C GLY A 22 0.99 -0.86 -12.20
N ALA A 23 0.62 -2.01 -11.63
CA ALA A 23 -0.77 -2.38 -11.40
C ALA A 23 -1.37 -1.53 -10.28
N ALA A 24 -0.64 -1.36 -9.17
CA ALA A 24 -1.03 -0.48 -8.08
C ALA A 24 -1.25 0.97 -8.55
N ALA A 25 -0.41 1.49 -9.46
CA ALA A 25 -0.53 2.85 -10.00
C ALA A 25 -1.85 3.04 -10.74
N LYS A 26 -2.26 2.05 -11.54
CA LYS A 26 -3.55 2.03 -12.26
C LYS A 26 -4.72 1.95 -11.29
N VAL A 27 -4.64 1.07 -10.30
CA VAL A 27 -5.69 0.88 -9.27
C VAL A 27 -5.91 2.15 -8.46
N CYS A 28 -4.83 2.86 -8.13
CA CYS A 28 -4.89 4.10 -7.35
C CYS A 28 -5.09 5.36 -8.19
N ASP A 29 -5.15 5.27 -9.53
CA ASP A 29 -5.17 6.42 -10.44
C ASP A 29 -4.08 7.47 -10.09
N ARG A 30 -2.85 6.98 -9.96
CA ARG A 30 -1.68 7.78 -9.59
C ARG A 30 -0.47 7.42 -10.44
N SER A 31 0.47 8.36 -10.55
CA SER A 31 1.71 8.13 -11.28
C SER A 31 2.59 7.11 -10.58
N TYR A 32 3.38 6.38 -11.37
CA TYR A 32 4.42 5.47 -10.84
C TYR A 32 5.34 6.17 -9.84
N GLN A 33 5.70 7.43 -10.11
CA GLN A 33 6.54 8.23 -9.22
C GLN A 33 5.88 8.47 -7.85
N ALA A 34 4.57 8.74 -7.82
CA ALA A 34 3.84 8.91 -6.56
C ALA A 34 3.88 7.62 -5.73
N LEU A 35 3.62 6.47 -6.35
CA LEU A 35 3.70 5.19 -5.66
C LEU A 35 5.12 4.84 -5.22
N ASN A 36 6.12 5.12 -6.04
CA ASN A 36 7.50 4.87 -5.65
C ASN A 36 7.90 5.71 -4.43
N LYS A 37 7.39 6.95 -4.31
CA LYS A 37 7.54 7.77 -3.10
C LYS A 37 6.88 7.12 -1.88
N TRP A 38 5.66 6.59 -2.01
CA TRP A 38 4.99 5.87 -0.93
C TRP A 38 5.79 4.65 -0.47
N ARG A 39 6.33 3.88 -1.42
CA ARG A 39 7.17 2.70 -1.14
C ARG A 39 8.47 3.08 -0.43
N GLN A 40 9.13 4.15 -0.87
CA GLN A 40 10.36 4.66 -0.26
C GLN A 40 10.11 5.22 1.14
N ALA A 41 9.00 5.94 1.33
CA ALA A 41 8.57 6.45 2.63
C ALA A 41 7.95 5.39 3.54
N ALA A 42 7.73 4.16 3.03
CA ALA A 42 7.00 3.09 3.69
C ALA A 42 5.60 3.51 4.19
N CYS A 43 4.98 4.51 3.57
CA CYS A 43 3.75 5.14 4.07
C CYS A 43 2.77 5.51 2.94
N LEU A 44 1.48 5.37 3.20
CA LEU A 44 0.41 5.89 2.36
C LEU A 44 0.27 7.41 2.52
N PRO A 45 -0.31 8.13 1.53
CA PRO A 45 -0.55 9.56 1.66
C PRO A 45 -1.50 9.85 2.82
N ARG A 46 -1.31 11.02 3.47
CA ARG A 46 -2.12 11.45 4.63
C ARG A 46 -3.64 11.38 4.37
N THR A 47 -4.05 11.61 3.14
CA THR A 47 -5.45 11.57 2.68
C THR A 47 -6.12 10.22 2.93
N ASP A 48 -5.36 9.11 3.02
CA ASP A 48 -5.90 7.79 3.32
C ASP A 48 -6.27 7.64 4.80
N TYR A 49 -5.57 8.36 5.67
CA TYR A 49 -5.83 8.37 7.11
C TYR A 49 -6.94 9.35 7.49
N THR A 50 -7.13 10.42 6.70
CA THR A 50 -8.24 11.37 6.87
C THR A 50 -9.51 10.92 6.15
N GLY A 51 -9.45 9.87 5.33
CA GLY A 51 -10.58 9.31 4.59
C GLY A 51 -10.94 10.04 3.30
N GLU A 52 -10.16 11.05 2.91
CA GLU A 52 -10.29 11.74 1.62
C GLU A 52 -9.97 10.80 0.44
N THR A 53 -9.03 9.89 0.64
CA THR A 53 -8.72 8.80 -0.30
C THR A 53 -8.90 7.44 0.37
N LYS A 54 -8.98 6.39 -0.45
CA LYS A 54 -9.18 5.00 -0.01
C LYS A 54 -8.24 4.03 -0.71
N TYR A 55 -6.99 4.43 -0.92
CA TYR A 55 -5.98 3.62 -1.60
C TYR A 55 -5.76 2.29 -0.91
N ALA A 56 -5.75 2.22 0.43
CA ALA A 56 -5.63 0.96 1.15
C ALA A 56 -6.75 -0.03 0.76
N VAL A 57 -7.98 0.47 0.62
CA VAL A 57 -9.15 -0.32 0.21
C VAL A 57 -9.03 -0.77 -1.25
N LEU A 58 -8.63 0.14 -2.14
CA LEU A 58 -8.44 -0.16 -3.56
C LEU A 58 -7.36 -1.24 -3.78
N LEU A 59 -6.22 -1.10 -3.09
CA LEU A 59 -5.12 -2.07 -3.15
C LEU A 59 -5.56 -3.42 -2.59
N ALA A 60 -6.23 -3.46 -1.44
CA ALA A 60 -6.73 -4.71 -0.85
C ALA A 60 -7.71 -5.43 -1.78
N ALA A 61 -8.63 -4.69 -2.40
CA ALA A 61 -9.59 -5.26 -3.35
C ALA A 61 -8.89 -5.86 -4.59
N ALA A 62 -7.93 -5.14 -5.15
CA ALA A 62 -7.16 -5.63 -6.30
C ALA A 62 -6.26 -6.82 -5.94
N ALA A 63 -5.64 -6.81 -4.76
CA ALA A 63 -4.83 -7.92 -4.27
C ALA A 63 -5.66 -9.19 -3.99
N LYS A 64 -6.89 -9.01 -3.49
CA LYS A 64 -7.85 -10.12 -3.33
C LYS A 64 -8.18 -10.79 -4.65
N GLN A 65 -8.36 -10.02 -5.73
CA GLN A 65 -8.58 -10.58 -7.08
C GLN A 65 -7.39 -11.39 -7.60
N LYS A 66 -6.17 -11.13 -7.08
CA LYS A 66 -4.94 -11.85 -7.40
C LYS A 66 -4.64 -13.02 -6.47
N GLY A 67 -5.44 -13.24 -5.42
CA GLY A 67 -5.21 -14.29 -4.42
C GLY A 67 -4.24 -13.90 -3.29
N ASN A 68 -3.88 -12.62 -3.16
CA ASN A 68 -3.01 -12.09 -2.10
C ASN A 68 -3.79 -11.12 -1.19
N ALA A 69 -4.96 -11.54 -0.70
CA ALA A 69 -5.83 -10.67 0.08
C ALA A 69 -5.14 -10.20 1.39
N PHE A 70 -5.37 -8.95 1.74
CA PHE A 70 -4.98 -8.36 3.02
C PHE A 70 -6.02 -7.35 3.48
N GLU A 71 -6.03 -7.03 4.78
CA GLU A 71 -6.99 -6.08 5.35
C GLU A 71 -6.54 -4.62 5.12
N PRO A 72 -7.42 -3.71 4.64
CA PRO A 72 -7.08 -2.30 4.46
C PRO A 72 -6.62 -1.61 5.76
N ALA A 73 -7.30 -1.92 6.87
CA ALA A 73 -6.97 -1.37 8.19
C ALA A 73 -5.57 -1.83 8.66
N TRP A 74 -5.20 -3.07 8.34
CA TRP A 74 -3.85 -3.57 8.60
C TRP A 74 -2.82 -2.78 7.79
N LEU A 75 -3.06 -2.54 6.50
CA LEU A 75 -2.13 -1.76 5.67
C LEU A 75 -1.97 -0.33 6.18
N LEU A 76 -3.06 0.34 6.57
CA LEU A 76 -3.01 1.68 7.16
C LEU A 76 -2.19 1.68 8.46
N ASN A 77 -2.43 0.73 9.36
CA ASN A 77 -1.69 0.65 10.62
C ASN A 77 -0.21 0.31 10.40
N ALA A 78 0.10 -0.63 9.50
CA ALA A 78 1.46 -1.09 9.23
C ALA A 78 2.28 -0.08 8.40
N SER A 79 1.62 0.81 7.67
CA SER A 79 2.26 1.89 6.90
C SER A 79 2.03 3.28 7.52
N ALA A 80 1.51 3.33 8.74
CA ALA A 80 1.36 4.58 9.47
C ALA A 80 2.75 5.21 9.62
N PRO A 81 2.91 6.51 9.34
CA PRO A 81 4.17 7.19 9.57
C PRO A 81 4.46 7.12 11.08
N GLN A 82 5.31 6.18 11.49
CA GLN A 82 5.83 6.18 12.85
C GLN A 82 6.57 7.51 13.02
N LYS A 83 6.24 8.26 14.08
CA LYS A 83 7.14 9.30 14.58
C LYS A 83 8.51 8.64 14.66
N ALA A 84 9.46 9.09 13.84
CA ALA A 84 10.86 8.87 14.16
C ALA A 84 10.99 9.26 15.63
N ALA A 85 11.34 8.29 16.48
CA ALA A 85 11.67 8.59 17.86
C ALA A 85 12.72 9.70 17.81
N ALA A 86 12.42 10.81 18.48
CA ALA A 86 13.21 12.03 18.49
C ALA A 86 14.61 11.79 19.05
#